data_AF-A0A2N5CSZ8-F1
#
_entry.id   AF-A0A2N5CSZ8-F1
#
_cell.length_a   1.000
_cell.length_b   1.000
_cell.length_c   1.000
_cell.angle_alpha   90.00
_cell.angle_beta   90.00
_cell.angle_gamma   90.00
#
_symmetry.space_group_name_H-M   'P 1'
#
loop_
_entity.id
_entity.type
_entity.pdbx_description
1 polymer ?
#
loop_
_entity_poly.entity_id
_entity_poly.type
_entity_poly.pdbx_seq_one_letter_code
_entity_poly.pdbx_strand_id
1 'polypeptide(L)'
;MFRSLSIAAVAAALGLTACAPEIPPDPKPSDGFTGADKVAIDEVFQVVTGTFAEPKEVLFRDPLISDVEGKGRFVCLDAAMPGERWTGFVAQRIPNEEAYQVVREQDALSPKARPQCRALVLKYLGEQDVDWYDAEVAYNKAGCAHLDTAYWEAWKMACNGRITRPAKTEKPAA
;
A
#
# COMPACT_ATOMS: atom_id res chain seq x y z
N MET A 1 38.61 -26.62 70.15
CA MET A 1 37.76 -25.45 70.46
C MET A 1 37.51 -24.71 69.15
N PHE A 2 36.24 -24.60 68.74
CA PHE A 2 35.60 -23.55 67.93
C PHE A 2 36.52 -22.59 67.14
N ARG A 3 36.39 -22.42 65.82
CA ARG A 3 35.19 -21.90 65.11
C ARG A 3 35.31 -22.08 63.59
N SER A 4 34.23 -22.58 62.98
CA SER A 4 33.92 -22.52 61.55
C SER A 4 33.76 -21.07 61.08
N LEU A 5 34.13 -20.77 59.82
CA LEU A 5 33.44 -19.78 58.99
C LEU A 5 33.47 -20.24 57.53
N SER A 6 32.32 -20.74 57.09
CA SER A 6 31.95 -20.99 55.70
C SER A 6 31.82 -19.67 54.94
N ILE A 7 32.35 -19.60 53.72
CA ILE A 7 31.92 -18.65 52.68
C ILE A 7 31.95 -19.46 51.37
N ALA A 8 30.86 -20.15 51.08
CA ALA A 8 29.78 -19.71 50.19
C ALA A 8 30.16 -19.86 48.71
N ALA A 9 29.62 -20.92 48.11
CA ALA A 9 29.62 -21.19 46.69
C ALA A 9 28.95 -20.04 45.93
N VAL A 10 29.68 -19.41 45.02
CA VAL A 10 29.08 -18.56 43.97
C VAL A 10 28.82 -19.47 42.78
N ALA A 11 27.73 -20.23 42.88
CA ALA A 11 27.04 -20.76 41.72
C ALA A 11 25.79 -19.89 41.54
N ALA A 12 25.83 -18.92 40.64
CA ALA A 12 24.64 -18.16 40.27
C ALA A 12 24.72 -17.70 38.81
N ALA A 13 23.87 -18.36 38.01
CA ALA A 13 23.17 -17.81 36.85
C ALA A 13 23.97 -17.54 35.54
N LEU A 14 24.54 -18.59 34.97
CA LEU A 14 24.50 -18.78 33.50
C LEU A 14 23.09 -19.32 33.17
N GLY A 15 22.12 -18.44 32.93
CA GLY A 15 20.75 -18.92 32.69
C GLY A 15 19.70 -17.85 32.50
N LEU A 16 19.92 -16.85 31.64
CA LEU A 16 18.86 -15.98 31.11
C LEU A 16 19.24 -15.48 29.70
N THR A 17 19.40 -16.38 28.74
CA THR A 17 19.31 -16.04 27.30
C THR A 17 18.17 -16.84 26.64
N ALA A 18 17.13 -17.17 27.41
CA ALA A 18 15.91 -17.73 26.87
C ALA A 18 14.90 -16.60 26.66
N CYS A 19 14.63 -16.34 25.38
CA CYS A 19 13.53 -15.55 24.85
C CYS A 19 13.51 -14.07 25.24
N ALA A 20 14.37 -13.27 24.59
CA ALA A 20 13.87 -11.95 24.18
C ALA A 20 12.61 -12.22 23.35
N PRO A 21 11.43 -11.66 23.68
CA PRO A 21 10.25 -11.83 22.87
C PRO A 21 10.61 -11.37 21.45
N GLU A 22 10.46 -12.28 20.48
CA GLU A 22 10.60 -11.91 19.07
C GLU A 22 9.67 -10.72 18.84
N ILE A 23 10.24 -9.61 18.37
CA ILE A 23 9.45 -8.45 17.97
C ILE A 23 8.43 -8.99 16.96
N PRO A 24 7.12 -8.86 17.22
CA PRO A 24 6.11 -9.34 16.30
C PRO A 24 6.43 -8.78 14.92
N PRO A 25 6.37 -9.59 13.85
CA PRO A 25 6.58 -9.06 12.51
C PRO A 25 5.62 -7.90 12.29
N ASP A 26 6.09 -6.85 11.62
CA ASP A 26 5.23 -5.71 11.32
C ASP A 26 3.95 -6.19 10.64
N PRO A 27 2.77 -5.68 11.06
CA PRO A 27 1.52 -6.11 10.49
C PRO A 27 1.53 -5.87 8.98
N LYS A 28 1.15 -6.90 8.22
CA LYS A 28 1.03 -6.79 6.77
C LYS A 28 -0.10 -5.81 6.46
N PRO A 29 0.01 -5.00 5.41
CA PRO A 29 -1.10 -4.10 5.07
C PRO A 29 -2.42 -4.82 4.70
N SER A 30 -2.38 -6.13 4.41
CA SER A 30 -3.57 -6.98 4.24
C SER A 30 -4.22 -7.42 5.56
N ASP A 31 -3.59 -7.23 6.72
CA ASP A 31 -4.10 -7.65 8.03
C ASP A 31 -5.34 -6.86 8.47
N GLY A 32 -5.57 -5.69 7.89
CA GLY A 32 -6.80 -4.93 8.08
C GLY A 32 -8.02 -5.47 7.31
N PHE A 33 -7.85 -6.52 6.50
CA PHE A 33 -8.93 -7.13 5.70
C PHE A 33 -9.22 -8.56 6.17
N THR A 34 -10.40 -9.07 5.84
CA THR A 34 -10.82 -10.44 6.19
C THR A 34 -11.39 -11.18 4.98
N GLY A 35 -11.41 -12.51 5.05
CA GLY A 35 -12.01 -13.37 4.02
C GLY A 35 -11.45 -13.12 2.61
N ALA A 36 -12.34 -13.04 1.63
CA ALA A 36 -11.98 -12.84 0.21
C ALA A 36 -11.25 -11.52 -0.07
N ASP A 37 -11.47 -10.51 0.77
CA ASP A 37 -10.82 -9.20 0.62
C ASP A 37 -9.33 -9.30 1.00
N LYS A 38 -9.02 -10.01 2.10
CA LYS A 38 -7.62 -10.28 2.46
C LYS A 38 -6.87 -11.03 1.36
N VAL A 39 -7.51 -12.08 0.81
CA VAL A 39 -6.93 -12.89 -0.28
C VAL A 39 -6.63 -12.02 -1.50
N ALA A 40 -7.57 -11.16 -1.91
CA ALA A 40 -7.35 -10.26 -3.05
C ALA A 40 -6.18 -9.29 -2.83
N ILE A 41 -6.02 -8.75 -1.62
CA ILE A 41 -4.87 -7.88 -1.30
C ILE A 41 -3.56 -8.69 -1.35
N ASP A 42 -3.52 -9.88 -0.74
CA ASP A 42 -2.32 -10.72 -0.69
C ASP A 42 -1.88 -11.16 -2.09
N GLU A 43 -2.81 -11.55 -2.96
CA GLU A 43 -2.53 -11.90 -4.36
C GLU A 43 -1.94 -10.70 -5.12
N VAL A 44 -2.54 -9.52 -4.98
CA VAL A 44 -2.04 -8.32 -5.65
C VAL A 44 -0.69 -7.88 -5.11
N PHE A 45 -0.42 -8.03 -3.82
CA PHE A 45 0.90 -7.74 -3.25
C PHE A 45 1.97 -8.65 -3.85
N GLN A 46 1.67 -9.95 -4.04
CA GLN A 46 2.60 -10.87 -4.70
C GLN A 46 2.89 -10.44 -6.15
N VAL A 47 1.86 -10.08 -6.92
CA VAL A 47 2.03 -9.61 -8.30
C VAL A 47 2.86 -8.32 -8.35
N VAL A 48 2.55 -7.35 -7.48
CA VAL A 48 3.25 -6.05 -7.46
C VAL A 48 4.69 -6.18 -6.99
N THR A 49 4.97 -6.97 -5.94
CA THR A 49 6.35 -7.18 -5.46
C THR A 49 7.25 -7.77 -6.55
N GLY A 50 6.74 -8.66 -7.39
CA GLY A 50 7.46 -9.23 -8.53
C GLY A 50 7.88 -8.22 -9.60
N THR A 51 7.37 -6.98 -9.56
CA THR A 51 7.74 -5.90 -10.51
C THR A 51 8.94 -5.07 -10.05
N PHE A 52 9.43 -5.28 -8.82
CA PHE A 52 10.59 -4.59 -8.26
C PHE A 52 11.85 -5.45 -8.31
N ALA A 53 13.02 -4.80 -8.32
CA ALA A 53 14.31 -5.51 -8.34
C ALA A 53 14.55 -6.35 -7.08
N GLU A 54 14.06 -5.89 -5.92
CA GLU A 54 14.22 -6.53 -4.61
C GLU A 54 12.83 -6.78 -3.98
N PRO A 55 12.11 -7.85 -4.38
CA PRO A 55 10.72 -8.08 -3.99
C PRO A 55 10.47 -8.13 -2.47
N LYS A 56 11.50 -8.49 -1.68
CA LYS A 56 11.41 -8.64 -0.22
C LYS A 56 11.45 -7.31 0.54
N GLU A 57 11.88 -6.23 -0.11
CA GLU A 57 12.03 -4.92 0.54
C GLU A 57 10.88 -3.97 0.21
N VAL A 58 9.95 -4.38 -0.67
CA VAL A 58 8.87 -3.54 -1.14
C VAL A 58 7.93 -3.19 0.01
N LEU A 59 7.74 -1.89 0.21
CA LEU A 59 6.81 -1.32 1.16
C LEU A 59 5.47 -1.06 0.46
N PHE A 60 4.38 -1.31 1.17
CA PHE A 60 3.02 -1.11 0.69
C PHE A 60 2.25 -0.18 1.63
N ARG A 61 1.36 0.64 1.07
CA ARG A 61 0.44 1.46 1.86
C ARG A 61 -0.88 1.71 1.13
N ASP A 62 -1.83 2.23 1.89
CA ASP A 62 -3.16 2.64 1.43
C ASP A 62 -3.87 1.61 0.53
N PRO A 63 -3.89 0.30 0.89
CA PRO A 63 -4.63 -0.69 0.12
C PRO A 63 -6.13 -0.42 0.17
N LEU A 64 -6.80 -0.59 -0.97
CA LEU A 64 -8.24 -0.39 -1.15
C LEU A 64 -8.77 -1.48 -2.07
N ILE A 65 -9.99 -1.93 -1.83
CA ILE A 65 -10.74 -2.78 -2.76
C ILE A 65 -11.93 -1.99 -3.27
N SER A 66 -12.22 -2.10 -4.56
CA SER A 66 -13.45 -1.58 -5.14
C SER A 66 -14.09 -2.63 -6.04
N ASP A 67 -15.40 -2.80 -5.89
CA ASP A 67 -16.22 -3.60 -6.79
C ASP A 67 -16.97 -2.62 -7.70
N VAL A 68 -16.56 -2.57 -8.97
CA VAL A 68 -17.14 -1.70 -9.99
C VAL A 68 -18.15 -2.50 -10.81
N GLU A 69 -19.40 -2.03 -10.83
CA GLU A 69 -20.50 -2.69 -11.54
C GLU A 69 -20.15 -2.90 -13.02
N GLY A 70 -20.32 -4.13 -13.51
CA GLY A 70 -20.00 -4.51 -14.89
C GLY A 70 -18.51 -4.53 -15.25
N LYS A 71 -17.60 -4.16 -14.33
CA LYS A 71 -16.13 -4.16 -14.55
C LYS A 71 -15.38 -5.10 -13.62
N GLY A 72 -16.00 -5.52 -12.52
CA GLY A 72 -15.47 -6.48 -11.58
C GLY A 72 -14.71 -5.84 -10.43
N ARG A 73 -13.85 -6.63 -9.79
CA ARG A 73 -13.12 -6.25 -8.58
C ARG A 73 -11.76 -5.68 -8.92
N PHE A 74 -11.42 -4.60 -8.25
CA PHE A 74 -10.14 -3.90 -8.33
C PHE A 74 -9.48 -3.81 -6.96
N VAL A 75 -8.15 -3.81 -6.96
CA VAL A 75 -7.31 -3.47 -5.82
C VAL A 75 -6.47 -2.26 -6.17
N CYS A 76 -6.51 -1.23 -5.35
CA CYS A 76 -5.66 -0.05 -5.48
C CYS A 76 -4.70 0.01 -4.31
N LEU A 77 -3.44 0.38 -4.55
CA LEU A 77 -2.44 0.54 -3.50
C LEU A 77 -1.32 1.48 -3.96
N ASP A 78 -0.50 1.92 -3.01
CA ASP A 78 0.80 2.54 -3.28
C ASP A 78 1.91 1.56 -2.87
N ALA A 79 2.97 1.45 -3.67
CA ALA A 79 4.18 0.68 -3.33
C ALA A 79 5.47 1.45 -3.63
N ALA A 80 6.53 1.14 -2.89
CA ALA A 80 7.86 1.72 -3.07
C ALA A 80 8.96 0.81 -2.50
N MET A 81 10.17 0.94 -3.02
CA MET A 81 11.38 0.50 -2.33
C MET A 81 11.73 1.45 -1.16
N PRO A 82 12.50 1.01 -0.16
CA PRO A 82 12.95 1.89 0.91
C PRO A 82 13.72 3.10 0.36
N GLY A 83 13.29 4.31 0.75
CA GLY A 83 13.89 5.56 0.29
C GLY A 83 13.45 6.04 -1.10
N GLU A 84 12.62 5.28 -1.81
CA GLU A 84 12.09 5.66 -3.12
C GLU A 84 10.73 6.37 -3.05
N ARG A 85 10.28 6.88 -4.20
CA ARG A 85 8.97 7.51 -4.35
C ARG A 85 7.86 6.45 -4.33
N TRP A 86 6.81 6.73 -3.56
CA TRP A 86 5.54 6.01 -3.63
C TRP A 86 4.91 6.09 -5.02
N THR A 87 4.72 4.92 -5.61
CA THR A 87 4.12 4.74 -6.93
C THR A 87 2.75 4.09 -6.78
N GLY A 88 1.75 4.60 -7.49
CA GLY A 88 0.40 4.05 -7.48
C GLY A 88 0.27 2.80 -8.36
N PHE A 89 -0.56 1.86 -7.91
CA PHE A 89 -0.93 0.67 -8.67
C PHE A 89 -2.45 0.47 -8.65
N VAL A 90 -3.01 0.07 -9.78
CA VAL A 90 -4.40 -0.38 -9.93
C VAL A 90 -4.37 -1.78 -10.53
N ALA A 91 -4.84 -2.77 -9.77
CA ALA A 91 -4.90 -4.15 -10.20
C ALA A 91 -6.35 -4.57 -10.44
N GLN A 92 -6.65 -5.11 -11.61
CA GLN A 92 -7.95 -5.69 -11.96
C GLN A 92 -7.82 -7.21 -12.03
N ARG A 93 -8.77 -7.93 -11.42
CA ARG A 93 -8.84 -9.38 -11.61
C ARG A 93 -9.32 -9.69 -13.04
N ILE A 94 -8.55 -10.46 -13.80
CA ILE A 94 -8.91 -10.84 -15.15
C ILE A 94 -10.07 -11.85 -15.10
N PRO A 95 -11.17 -11.64 -15.84
CA PRO A 95 -12.29 -12.58 -15.86
C PRO A 95 -11.85 -13.98 -16.31
N ASN A 96 -12.24 -15.00 -15.56
CA ASN A 96 -11.93 -16.42 -15.83
C ASN A 96 -10.44 -16.81 -15.72
N GLU A 97 -9.60 -15.93 -15.17
CA GLU A 97 -8.20 -16.23 -14.91
C GLU A 97 -7.87 -16.03 -13.42
N GLU A 98 -6.89 -16.78 -12.93
CA GLU A 98 -6.28 -16.57 -11.60
C GLU A 98 -5.14 -15.54 -11.69
N ALA A 99 -5.36 -14.48 -12.46
CA ALA A 99 -4.35 -13.46 -12.74
C ALA A 99 -4.91 -12.04 -12.56
N TYR A 100 -4.00 -11.13 -12.22
CA TYR A 100 -4.28 -9.71 -12.13
C TYR A 100 -3.58 -8.95 -13.26
N GLN A 101 -4.33 -8.10 -13.94
CA GLN A 101 -3.75 -7.07 -14.79
C GLN A 101 -3.43 -5.86 -13.91
N VAL A 102 -2.18 -5.41 -13.92
CA VAL A 102 -1.71 -4.30 -13.08
C VAL A 102 -1.31 -3.10 -13.92
N VAL A 103 -1.88 -1.94 -13.62
CA VAL A 103 -1.51 -0.64 -14.16
C VAL A 103 -0.67 0.09 -13.11
N ARG A 104 0.58 0.42 -13.47
CA ARG A 104 1.54 1.15 -12.63
C ARG A 104 1.59 2.61 -13.07
N GLU A 105 1.50 3.54 -12.12
CA GLU A 105 1.70 4.97 -12.34
C GLU A 105 3.13 5.25 -12.86
N GLN A 106 3.24 5.87 -14.03
CA GLN A 106 4.52 6.21 -14.65
C GLN A 106 4.89 7.68 -14.54
N ASP A 107 3.97 8.54 -14.09
CA ASP A 107 4.28 9.96 -13.88
C ASP A 107 5.12 10.20 -12.63
N ALA A 108 5.80 11.36 -12.63
CA ALA A 108 6.70 11.78 -11.55
C ALA A 108 6.05 12.88 -10.71
N LEU A 109 4.84 12.65 -10.22
CA LEU A 109 4.16 13.63 -9.37
C LEU A 109 4.83 13.75 -8.00
N SER A 110 5.02 14.99 -7.56
CA SER A 110 5.44 15.26 -6.18
C SER A 110 4.35 14.80 -5.19
N PRO A 111 4.71 14.39 -3.96
CA PRO A 111 3.74 14.03 -2.93
C PRO A 111 2.70 15.12 -2.65
N LYS A 112 3.09 16.41 -2.82
CA LYS A 112 2.20 17.56 -2.64
C LYS A 112 1.21 17.73 -3.81
N ALA A 113 1.61 17.37 -5.02
CA ALA A 113 0.77 17.50 -6.22
C ALA A 113 -0.31 16.40 -6.28
N ARG A 114 0.00 15.17 -5.85
CA ARG A 114 -0.91 14.01 -5.97
C ARG A 114 -2.36 14.27 -5.49
N PRO A 115 -2.62 14.87 -4.31
CA PRO A 115 -3.99 15.18 -3.89
C PRO A 115 -4.71 16.18 -4.81
N GLN A 116 -3.97 17.17 -5.34
CA GLN A 116 -4.53 18.15 -6.28
C GLN A 116 -4.83 17.49 -7.63
N CYS A 117 -3.90 16.67 -8.14
CA CYS A 117 -4.10 15.94 -9.39
C CYS A 117 -5.29 14.99 -9.31
N ARG A 118 -5.48 14.29 -8.18
CA ARG A 118 -6.68 13.47 -7.93
C ARG A 118 -7.97 14.28 -8.13
N ALA A 119 -8.07 15.44 -7.49
CA ALA A 119 -9.27 16.28 -7.61
C ALA A 119 -9.50 16.75 -9.06
N LEU A 120 -8.43 17.12 -9.78
CA LEU A 120 -8.52 17.57 -11.17
C LEU A 120 -8.90 16.43 -12.12
N VAL A 121 -8.35 15.23 -11.93
CA VAL A 121 -8.71 14.03 -12.70
C VAL A 121 -10.20 13.73 -12.56
N LEU A 122 -10.74 13.79 -11.35
CA LEU A 122 -12.18 13.60 -11.15
C LEU A 122 -13.01 14.66 -11.86
N LYS A 123 -12.54 15.91 -11.85
CA LYS A 123 -13.26 17.04 -12.43
C LYS A 123 -13.19 17.09 -13.96
N TYR A 124 -12.07 16.72 -14.57
CA TYR A 124 -11.80 17.02 -15.98
C TYR A 124 -11.51 15.81 -16.87
N LEU A 125 -10.90 14.73 -16.34
CA LEU A 125 -10.45 13.64 -17.20
C LEU A 125 -11.63 12.81 -17.73
N GLY A 126 -11.82 12.78 -19.06
CA GLY A 126 -12.86 11.99 -19.72
C GLY A 126 -14.28 12.58 -19.66
N GLU A 127 -14.43 13.82 -19.18
CA GLU A 127 -15.72 14.51 -19.13
C GLU A 127 -16.04 15.18 -20.48
N GLN A 128 -17.31 15.14 -20.90
CA GLN A 128 -17.73 15.60 -22.23
C GLN A 128 -17.89 17.13 -22.34
N ASP A 129 -18.28 17.80 -21.26
CA ASP A 129 -18.61 19.23 -21.24
C ASP A 129 -17.56 20.05 -20.47
N VAL A 130 -16.28 19.87 -20.80
CA VAL A 130 -15.16 20.57 -20.16
C VAL A 130 -14.54 21.59 -21.10
N ASP A 131 -14.37 22.82 -20.62
CA ASP A 131 -13.49 23.79 -21.27
C ASP A 131 -12.04 23.30 -21.14
N TRP A 132 -11.47 22.90 -22.28
CA TRP A 132 -10.13 22.33 -22.36
C TRP A 132 -9.05 23.30 -21.86
N TYR A 133 -9.25 24.61 -22.05
CA TYR A 133 -8.28 25.62 -21.64
C TYR A 133 -8.26 25.75 -20.12
N ASP A 134 -9.44 25.78 -19.49
CA ASP A 134 -9.54 25.81 -18.03
C ASP A 134 -8.97 24.54 -17.37
N ALA A 135 -9.16 23.38 -18.01
CA ALA A 135 -8.58 22.12 -17.57
C ALA A 135 -7.04 22.16 -17.66
N GLU A 136 -6.49 22.57 -18.80
CA GLU A 136 -5.05 22.69 -19.02
C GLU A 136 -4.40 23.66 -18.01
N VAL A 137 -4.99 24.84 -17.81
CA VAL A 137 -4.49 25.83 -16.85
C VAL A 137 -4.51 25.26 -15.43
N ALA A 138 -5.56 24.54 -15.05
CA ALA A 138 -5.67 23.93 -13.73
C ALA A 138 -4.61 22.82 -13.52
N TYR A 139 -4.44 21.92 -14.49
CA TYR A 139 -3.43 20.87 -14.43
C TYR A 139 -2.01 21.45 -14.34
N ASN A 140 -1.68 22.45 -15.16
CA ASN A 140 -0.38 23.12 -15.10
C ASN A 140 -0.11 23.77 -13.74
N LYS A 141 -1.09 24.51 -13.19
CA LYS A 141 -0.95 25.18 -11.88
C LYS A 141 -0.77 24.19 -10.73
N ALA A 142 -1.34 23.00 -10.83
CA ALA A 142 -1.23 21.95 -9.81
C ALA A 142 0.02 21.06 -9.98
N GLY A 143 0.84 21.28 -11.03
CA GLY A 143 1.99 20.43 -11.33
C GLY A 143 1.61 19.06 -11.90
N CYS A 144 0.45 18.98 -12.55
CA CYS A 144 -0.17 17.78 -13.09
C CYS A 144 -0.18 17.80 -14.64
N ALA A 145 0.75 18.51 -15.28
CA ALA A 145 0.72 18.71 -16.74
C ALA A 145 1.02 17.44 -17.54
N HIS A 146 1.71 16.47 -16.94
CA HIS A 146 2.19 15.24 -17.60
C HIS A 146 1.69 14.00 -16.85
N LEU A 147 0.39 13.93 -16.63
CA LEU A 147 -0.23 12.77 -15.99
C LEU A 147 -0.11 11.53 -16.89
N ASP A 148 0.16 10.40 -16.26
CA ASP A 148 0.02 9.08 -16.89
C ASP A 148 -1.48 8.76 -17.05
N THR A 149 -2.04 9.13 -18.20
CA THR A 149 -3.49 9.03 -18.44
C THR A 149 -4.01 7.61 -18.26
N ALA A 150 -3.24 6.58 -18.63
CA ALA A 150 -3.65 5.18 -18.45
C ALA A 150 -3.83 4.83 -16.97
N TYR A 151 -2.88 5.22 -16.12
CA TYR A 151 -3.03 5.03 -14.67
C TYR A 151 -4.19 5.87 -14.11
N TRP A 152 -4.32 7.13 -14.50
CA TRP A 152 -5.33 8.03 -13.93
C TRP A 152 -6.76 7.69 -14.34
N GLU A 153 -6.97 7.16 -15.54
CA GLU A 153 -8.26 6.61 -15.97
C GLU A 153 -8.62 5.36 -15.16
N ALA A 154 -7.68 4.43 -15.01
CA ALA A 154 -7.87 3.24 -14.17
C ALA A 154 -8.14 3.63 -12.71
N TRP A 155 -7.39 4.59 -12.17
CA TRP A 155 -7.57 5.11 -10.81
C TRP A 155 -8.93 5.79 -10.63
N LYS A 156 -9.35 6.65 -11.58
CA LYS A 156 -10.66 7.33 -11.53
C LYS A 156 -11.80 6.33 -11.52
N MET A 157 -11.72 5.30 -12.36
CA MET A 157 -12.71 4.23 -12.44
C MET A 157 -12.79 3.41 -11.14
N ALA A 158 -11.64 2.98 -10.62
CA ALA A 158 -11.57 1.93 -9.62
C ALA A 158 -11.32 2.42 -8.18
N CYS A 159 -10.68 3.57 -7.98
CA CYS A 159 -10.13 3.95 -6.68
C CYS A 159 -10.85 5.14 -6.03
N ASN A 160 -11.92 5.66 -6.66
CA ASN A 160 -12.66 6.85 -6.20
C ASN A 160 -14.16 6.59 -5.91
N GLY A 161 -14.61 5.33 -5.92
CA GLY A 161 -16.02 4.97 -5.75
C GLY A 161 -16.36 4.37 -4.38
N ARG A 162 -17.28 3.40 -4.39
CA ARG A 162 -17.55 2.54 -3.24
C ARG A 162 -16.33 1.66 -2.99
N ILE A 163 -15.72 1.82 -1.83
CA ILE A 163 -14.42 1.23 -1.50
C ILE A 163 -14.46 0.54 -0.14
N THR A 164 -13.86 -0.64 -0.06
CA THR A 164 -13.48 -1.29 1.18
C THR A 164 -12.08 -0.84 1.55
N ARG A 165 -11.92 -0.38 2.79
CA ARG A 165 -10.64 0.05 3.37
C ARG A 165 -10.23 -0.93 4.48
N PRO A 166 -8.93 -1.05 4.81
CA PRO A 166 -8.53 -1.85 5.96
C PRO A 166 -9.24 -1.31 7.21
N ALA A 167 -9.70 -2.22 8.07
CA ALA A 167 -10.08 -1.85 9.43
C ALA A 167 -8.89 -1.14 10.07
N LYS A 168 -9.12 -0.01 10.78
CA LYS A 168 -8.04 0.66 11.50
C LYS A 168 -7.44 -0.34 12.47
N THR A 169 -6.23 -0.81 12.18
CA THR A 169 -5.41 -1.51 13.16
C THR A 169 -4.95 -0.46 14.16
N GLU A 170 -5.48 -0.52 15.39
CA GLU A 170 -4.88 0.22 16.50
C GLU A 170 -3.42 -0.23 16.59
N LYS A 171 -2.49 0.73 16.46
CA LYS A 171 -1.07 0.46 16.66
C LYS A 171 -0.93 -0.16 18.06
N PRO A 172 -0.30 -1.34 18.22
CA PRO A 172 0.01 -1.85 19.56
C PRO A 172 0.79 -0.76 20.30
N ALA A 173 0.36 -0.44 21.53
CA ALA A 173 1.10 0.48 22.38
C ALA A 173 2.53 -0.06 22.54
N ALA A 174 3.51 0.79 22.23
CA ALA A 174 4.93 0.51 22.39
C ALA A 174 5.32 0.36 23.87
#